data_AF-A0A235CKT3-F1
#
_entry.id   AF-A0A235CKT3-F1
#
_cell.length_a   1.000
_cell.length_b   1.000
_cell.length_c   1.000
_cell.angle_alpha   90.00
_cell.angle_beta   90.00
_cell.angle_gamma   90.00
#
_symmetry.space_group_name_H-M   'P 1'
#
loop_
_entity.id
_entity.type
_entity.pdbx_description
1 polymer ?
#
loop_
_entity_poly.entity_id
_entity_poly.type
_entity_poly.pdbx_seq_one_letter_code
_entity_poly.pdbx_strand_id
1 'polypeptide(L)'
;MAYINIDGKKYEKELIELARAHTTGRGEGKISKEEAAELLKSANDGQSVTTTERETLSYIRENFPFTEAAASFFDAEMSKL
;
A
#
# COMPACT_ATOMS: atom_id res chain seq x y z
N MET A 1 -13.26 -8.22 4.43
CA MET A 1 -12.56 -6.94 4.69
C MET A 1 -12.45 -6.70 6.19
N ALA A 2 -11.26 -6.91 6.72
CA ALA A 2 -10.91 -6.48 8.08
C ALA A 2 -10.35 -5.06 8.04
N TYR A 3 -10.66 -4.25 9.05
CA TYR A 3 -10.15 -2.88 9.16
C TYR A 3 -9.31 -2.72 10.43
N ILE A 4 -8.33 -1.82 10.36
CA ILE A 4 -7.50 -1.40 11.49
C ILE A 4 -7.68 0.10 11.70
N ASN A 5 -7.73 0.54 12.96
CA ASN A 5 -7.66 1.96 13.27
C ASN A 5 -6.22 2.34 13.58
N ILE A 6 -5.67 3.26 12.80
CA ILE A 6 -4.36 3.84 13.03
C ILE A 6 -4.56 5.35 13.06
N ASP A 7 -4.09 6.01 14.11
CA ASP A 7 -4.23 7.47 14.28
C ASP A 7 -5.68 7.98 14.18
N GLY A 8 -6.65 7.18 14.63
CA GLY A 8 -8.08 7.54 14.56
C GLY A 8 -8.71 7.43 13.17
N LYS A 9 -7.94 6.99 12.16
CA LYS A 9 -8.43 6.68 10.81
C LYS A 9 -8.57 5.19 10.60
N LYS A 10 -9.63 4.79 9.89
CA LYS A 10 -9.85 3.40 9.47
C LYS A 10 -9.08 3.11 8.20
N TYR A 11 -8.26 2.09 8.24
CA TYR A 11 -7.51 1.56 7.12
C TYR A 11 -7.85 0.10 6.90
N GLU A 12 -7.61 -0.38 5.69
CA GLU A 12 -7.76 -1.79 5.38
C GLU A 12 -6.61 -2.59 6.01
N LYS A 13 -6.97 -3.57 6.85
CA LYS A 13 -5.99 -4.36 7.59
C LYS A 13 -5.10 -5.16 6.66
N GLU A 14 -5.68 -5.72 5.59
CA GLU A 14 -4.99 -6.61 4.65
C GLU A 14 -3.88 -5.86 3.89
N LEU A 15 -4.14 -4.66 3.36
CA LEU A 15 -3.11 -3.83 2.73
C LEU A 15 -2.00 -3.40 3.69
N ILE A 16 -2.34 -3.02 4.93
CA ILE A 16 -1.35 -2.65 5.94
C ILE A 16 -0.47 -3.85 6.31
N GLU A 17 -1.06 -5.03 6.48
CA GLU A 17 -0.31 -6.25 6.77
C GLU A 17 0.56 -6.67 5.59
N LEU A 18 0.10 -6.50 4.36
CA LEU A 18 0.87 -6.76 3.14
C LEU A 18 2.10 -5.83 3.07
N ALA A 19 1.91 -4.52 3.24
CA ALA A 19 3.02 -3.56 3.29
C ALA A 19 4.02 -3.86 4.42
N ARG A 20 3.53 -4.30 5.59
CA ARG A 20 4.39 -4.78 6.68
C ARG A 20 5.16 -6.03 6.29
N ALA A 21 4.53 -7.01 5.65
CA ALA A 21 5.20 -8.23 5.23
C ALA A 21 6.36 -7.93 4.26
N HIS A 22 6.12 -7.05 3.28
CA HIS A 22 7.13 -6.60 2.32
C HIS A 22 8.32 -5.90 3.00
N THR A 23 8.06 -5.08 4.02
CA THR A 23 9.13 -4.32 4.71
C THR A 23 9.81 -5.06 5.85
N THR A 24 9.18 -6.09 6.42
CA THR A 24 9.75 -6.89 7.53
C THR A 24 10.43 -8.18 7.07
N GLY A 25 10.40 -8.50 5.77
CA GLY A 25 11.11 -9.63 5.19
C GLY A 25 12.64 -9.50 5.23
N ARG A 26 13.36 -10.60 4.95
CA ARG A 26 14.84 -10.70 4.97
C ARG A 26 15.58 -9.81 3.93
N GLY A 27 14.90 -8.89 3.25
CA GLY A 27 15.47 -8.00 2.22
C GLY A 27 15.97 -6.65 2.76
N GLU A 28 16.09 -5.65 1.88
CA GLU A 28 16.49 -4.26 2.20
C GLU A 28 15.51 -3.51 3.14
N GLY A 29 14.37 -4.13 3.45
CA GLY A 29 13.30 -3.52 4.24
C GLY A 29 12.55 -2.42 3.49
N LYS A 30 12.64 -2.38 2.16
CA LYS A 30 11.96 -1.41 1.28
C LYS A 30 11.03 -2.12 0.32
N ILE A 31 9.90 -1.48 0.03
CA ILE A 31 8.95 -1.97 -0.98
C ILE A 31 9.54 -1.79 -2.38
N SER A 32 9.65 -2.89 -3.10
CA SER A 32 10.11 -2.97 -4.48
C SER A 32 8.97 -2.69 -5.45
N LYS A 33 9.28 -2.45 -6.73
CA LYS A 33 8.24 -2.14 -7.73
C LYS A 33 7.21 -3.27 -7.85
N GLU A 34 7.65 -4.51 -7.76
CA GLU A 34 6.80 -5.71 -7.81
C GLU A 34 5.84 -5.75 -6.62
N GLU A 35 6.36 -5.55 -5.40
CA GLU A 35 5.58 -5.50 -4.16
C GLU A 35 4.59 -4.33 -4.14
N ALA A 36 5.00 -3.16 -4.67
CA ALA A 36 4.12 -2.02 -4.87
C ALA A 36 2.97 -2.32 -5.85
N ALA A 37 3.24 -3.08 -6.92
CA ALA A 37 2.22 -3.53 -7.86
C ALA A 37 1.25 -4.53 -7.22
N GLU A 38 1.74 -5.43 -6.37
CA GLU A 38 0.88 -6.33 -5.59
C GLU A 38 -0.04 -5.55 -4.65
N LEU A 39 0.48 -4.56 -3.92
CA LEU A 39 -0.31 -3.67 -3.06
C LEU A 39 -1.44 -2.96 -3.83
N LEU A 40 -1.11 -2.37 -4.98
CA LEU A 40 -2.08 -1.67 -5.80
C LEU A 40 -3.11 -2.62 -6.40
N LYS A 41 -2.70 -3.83 -6.79
CA LYS A 41 -3.60 -4.86 -7.30
C LYS A 41 -4.56 -5.33 -6.20
N SER A 42 -4.07 -5.55 -4.98
CA SER A 42 -4.93 -5.89 -3.84
C SER A 42 -5.94 -4.77 -3.53
N ALA A 43 -5.51 -3.51 -3.62
CA ALA A 43 -6.39 -2.37 -3.45
C ALA A 43 -7.36 -2.13 -4.62
N ASN A 44 -7.13 -2.77 -5.77
CA ASN A 44 -7.93 -2.66 -6.99
C ASN A 44 -8.59 -3.99 -7.36
N ASP A 45 -8.68 -4.95 -6.43
CA ASP A 45 -9.16 -6.32 -6.74
C ASP A 45 -10.65 -6.33 -7.18
N GLY A 46 -11.39 -5.26 -6.89
CA GLY A 46 -12.77 -5.04 -7.33
C GLY A 46 -12.91 -4.18 -8.59
N GLN A 47 -14.03 -3.44 -8.66
CA GLN A 47 -14.35 -2.59 -9.80
C GLN A 47 -13.67 -1.22 -9.73
N SER A 48 -13.37 -0.73 -8.52
CA SER A 48 -12.77 0.58 -8.26
C SER A 48 -12.23 0.63 -6.83
N VAL A 49 -11.19 1.44 -6.63
CA VAL A 49 -10.59 1.69 -5.32
C VAL A 49 -11.53 2.57 -4.50
N THR A 50 -11.90 2.10 -3.31
CA THR A 50 -12.71 2.88 -2.38
C THR A 50 -11.88 3.95 -1.67
N THR A 51 -12.56 4.92 -1.04
CA THR A 51 -11.90 5.95 -0.23
C THR A 51 -11.00 5.35 0.85
N THR A 52 -11.43 4.26 1.49
CA THR A 52 -10.66 3.58 2.54
C THR A 52 -9.39 2.95 1.98
N GLU A 53 -9.47 2.25 0.84
CA GLU A 53 -8.28 1.66 0.18
C GLU A 53 -7.30 2.75 -0.25
N ARG A 54 -7.80 3.87 -0.80
CA ARG A 54 -6.97 5.00 -1.19
C ARG A 54 -6.27 5.67 0.00
N GLU A 55 -6.98 5.89 1.10
CA GLU A 55 -6.37 6.38 2.35
C GLU A 55 -5.34 5.38 2.90
N THR A 56 -5.61 4.08 2.78
CA THR A 56 -4.69 3.03 3.22
C THR A 56 -3.41 3.02 2.39
N LEU A 57 -3.52 3.09 1.07
CA LEU A 57 -2.37 3.21 0.18
C LEU A 57 -1.56 4.48 0.49
N SER A 58 -2.23 5.61 0.79
CA SER A 58 -1.56 6.87 1.15
C SER A 58 -0.78 6.72 2.43
N TYR A 59 -1.40 6.12 3.45
CA TYR A 59 -0.72 5.81 4.71
C TYR A 59 0.50 4.92 4.46
N ILE A 60 0.38 3.90 3.60
CA ILE A 60 1.48 3.02 3.26
C ILE A 60 2.62 3.80 2.61
N ARG A 61 2.32 4.66 1.65
CA ARG A 61 3.32 5.48 0.94
C ARG A 61 4.11 6.41 1.85
N GLU A 62 3.46 6.93 2.90
CA GLU A 62 4.07 7.86 3.86
C GLU A 62 4.80 7.14 5.01
N ASN A 63 4.32 5.97 5.44
CA ASN A 63 4.85 5.27 6.61
C ASN A 63 5.85 4.15 6.30
N PHE A 64 5.85 3.64 5.06
CA PHE A 64 6.73 2.54 4.66
C PHE A 64 7.80 3.05 3.69
N PRO A 65 9.04 2.56 3.80
CA PRO A 65 10.08 2.88 2.84
C PRO A 65 9.85 2.17 1.50
N PHE A 66 9.95 2.92 0.41
CA PHE A 66 9.88 2.42 -0.96
C PHE A 66 11.26 2.57 -1.62
N THR A 67 11.56 1.69 -2.57
CA THR A 67 12.63 1.94 -3.54
C THR A 67 12.22 3.09 -4.49
N GLU A 68 13.18 3.79 -5.08
CA GLU A 68 12.88 4.90 -6.01
C GLU A 68 11.97 4.46 -7.17
N ALA A 69 12.24 3.28 -7.73
CA ALA A 69 11.43 2.70 -8.80
C ALA A 69 10.00 2.36 -8.32
N ALA A 70 9.85 1.84 -7.11
CA ALA A 70 8.54 1.53 -6.53
C ALA A 70 7.76 2.80 -6.19
N ALA A 71 8.42 3.80 -5.59
CA ALA A 71 7.81 5.08 -5.24
C ALA A 71 7.25 5.79 -6.48
N SER A 72 8.05 5.86 -7.56
CA SER A 72 7.62 6.50 -8.80
C SER A 72 6.49 5.73 -9.49
N PHE A 73 6.51 4.40 -9.44
CA PHE A 73 5.43 3.57 -9.98
C PHE A 73 4.14 3.72 -9.15
N PHE A 74 4.25 3.68 -7.83
CA PHE A 74 3.12 3.75 -6.91
C PHE A 74 2.40 5.10 -6.99
N ASP A 75 3.15 6.20 -7.08
CA ASP A 75 2.61 7.55 -7.24
C ASP A 75 1.87 7.71 -8.58
N ALA A 76 2.45 7.19 -9.66
CA ALA A 76 1.83 7.21 -10.98
C ALA A 76 0.51 6.43 -11.03
N GLU A 77 0.43 5.29 -10.33
CA GLU A 77 -0.80 4.50 -10.23
C GLU A 77 -1.83 5.18 -9.31
N MET A 78 -1.40 5.75 -8.18
CA MET A 78 -2.26 6.57 -7.32
C MET A 78 -2.91 7.73 -8.04
N SER A 79 -2.20 8.35 -9.00
CA SER A 79 -2.76 9.44 -9.81
C SER A 79 -3.84 8.98 -10.80
N LYS A 80 -3.94 7.68 -11.11
CA LYS A 80 -4.95 7.10 -12.01
C LYS A 80 -6.21 6.65 -11.27
N LEU A 81 -6.13 6.55 -9.94
CA LEU A 81 -7.21 6.18 -9.01
C LEU A 81 -7.98 7.40 -8.53
#